data_AF-A0A7X7T9C9-F1
#
_entry.id   AF-A0A7X7T9C9-F1
#
_cell.length_a   1.000
_cell.length_b   1.000
_cell.length_c   1.000
_cell.angle_alpha   90.00
_cell.angle_beta   90.00
_cell.angle_gamma   90.00
#
_symmetry.space_group_name_H-M   'P 1'
#
loop_
_entity.id
_entity.type
_entity.pdbx_description
1 polymer ?
#
loop_
_entity_poly.entity_id
_entity_poly.type
_entity_poly.pdbx_seq_one_letter_code
_entity_poly.pdbx_strand_id
1 'polypeptide(L)'
;MLIFITGLVLGSCTGIEPAHQDSGCVVKDVISVCSPISFVCRASDWSRVGPARLTVTIRGLEVSETAPAQSKLILEEGLARASSIRLSNIQMNSYFRLIADVEVDGKDLAGILIHSGSVRKAIPSDNSTKSSPAQTEVTTGREISTRSASIPISGSGPSGVRAIPTNFRALLDRSVDLSSITPETSFRDALDRIRTSVEPALPMMINWNDLRENAFIDETSPVGLDGLRRIDIGTALELMCNAVDGGKGRVSYMQRGRVLVVASRTSLGNPKTLRIIDVSELTAPKSTGYGMNSTYGGYGSNSSPGYGMSGSLGNQLGQMMPSMNSGLNR
;
A
#
# COMPACT_ATOMS: atom_id res chain seq x y z
N MET A 1 -54.36 0.50 73.14
CA MET A 1 -53.00 1.05 73.29
C MET A 1 -52.05 0.05 72.65
N LEU A 2 -51.73 0.23 71.36
CA LEU A 2 -50.92 -0.69 70.56
C LEU A 2 -49.73 0.12 70.03
N ILE A 3 -48.52 -0.22 70.47
CA ILE A 3 -47.27 0.46 70.15
C ILE A 3 -46.71 -0.20 68.87
N PHE A 4 -46.70 0.55 67.76
CA PHE A 4 -46.00 0.15 66.54
C PHE A 4 -44.52 0.53 66.66
N ILE A 5 -43.64 -0.48 66.63
CA ILE A 5 -42.18 -0.31 66.57
C ILE A 5 -41.78 -0.30 65.09
N THR A 6 -41.38 0.88 64.60
CA THR A 6 -40.81 1.10 63.28
C THR A 6 -39.32 0.75 63.32
N GLY A 7 -38.96 -0.41 62.77
CA GLY A 7 -37.56 -0.80 62.53
C GLY A 7 -37.12 -0.39 61.13
N LEU A 8 -36.41 0.73 61.02
CA LEU A 8 -35.75 1.21 59.80
C LEU A 8 -34.37 0.54 59.70
N VAL A 9 -34.23 -0.47 58.85
CA VAL A 9 -32.92 -1.09 58.54
C VAL A 9 -32.33 -0.38 57.32
N LEU A 10 -31.38 0.52 57.57
CA LEU A 10 -30.50 1.11 56.56
C LEU A 10 -29.44 0.07 56.20
N GLY A 11 -29.70 -0.70 55.14
CA GLY A 11 -28.71 -1.56 54.51
C GLY A 11 -27.80 -0.73 53.60
N SER A 12 -26.58 -0.47 54.07
CA SER A 12 -25.50 0.14 53.27
C SER A 12 -25.04 -0.86 52.20
N CYS A 13 -25.52 -0.73 50.97
CA CYS A 13 -24.95 -1.43 49.83
C CYS A 13 -23.55 -0.87 49.55
N THR A 14 -22.50 -1.55 50.01
CA THR A 14 -21.15 -1.35 49.51
C THR A 14 -21.11 -1.81 48.06
N GLY A 15 -21.08 -0.84 47.13
CA GLY A 15 -20.90 -1.08 45.72
C GLY A 15 -19.56 -1.75 45.47
N ILE A 16 -19.62 -3.02 45.07
CA ILE A 16 -18.51 -3.70 44.42
C ILE A 16 -18.41 -3.05 43.04
N GLU A 17 -17.44 -2.16 42.86
CA GLU A 17 -17.11 -1.56 41.57
C GLU A 17 -16.54 -2.69 40.68
N PRO A 18 -17.26 -3.12 39.63
CA PRO A 18 -16.79 -4.22 38.79
C PRO A 18 -15.51 -3.77 38.06
N ALA A 19 -14.44 -4.52 38.31
CA ALA A 19 -13.14 -4.33 37.70
C ALA A 19 -13.25 -4.29 36.16
N HIS A 20 -12.79 -3.19 35.57
CA HIS A 20 -12.48 -3.00 34.14
C HIS A 20 -13.52 -3.60 33.17
N GLN A 21 -14.73 -3.05 33.27
CA GLN A 21 -15.88 -3.35 32.44
C GLN A 21 -15.66 -2.94 30.97
N ASP A 22 -16.04 -3.85 30.07
CA ASP A 22 -16.04 -3.75 28.61
C ASP A 22 -16.07 -2.31 28.09
N SER A 23 -14.95 -1.85 27.52
CA SER A 23 -14.89 -0.58 26.80
C SER A 23 -15.58 -0.73 25.44
N GLY A 24 -16.88 -1.03 25.48
CA GLY A 24 -17.75 -0.94 24.34
C GLY A 24 -17.91 0.52 23.95
N CYS A 25 -18.04 0.78 22.65
CA CYS A 25 -18.21 2.12 22.12
C CYS A 25 -19.57 2.20 21.43
N VAL A 26 -20.33 3.26 21.71
CA VAL A 26 -21.56 3.55 20.97
C VAL A 26 -21.20 4.35 19.71
N VAL A 27 -21.74 3.92 18.57
CA VAL A 27 -21.61 4.65 17.32
C VAL A 27 -22.69 5.72 17.28
N LYS A 28 -22.26 6.96 17.06
CA LYS A 28 -23.13 8.13 16.93
C LYS A 28 -23.75 8.21 15.54
N ASP A 29 -22.89 8.17 14.52
CA ASP A 29 -23.30 8.33 13.12
C ASP A 29 -22.57 7.30 12.24
N VAL A 30 -23.30 6.61 11.37
CA VAL A 30 -22.73 5.83 10.26
C VAL A 30 -22.60 6.76 9.05
N ILE A 31 -21.40 6.87 8.49
CA ILE A 31 -21.10 7.78 7.38
C ILE A 31 -21.27 7.07 6.05
N SER A 32 -20.64 5.90 5.89
CA SER A 32 -20.68 5.15 4.63
C SER A 32 -20.31 3.68 4.83
N VAL A 33 -20.81 2.81 3.96
CA VAL A 33 -20.40 1.39 3.90
C VAL A 33 -19.38 1.21 2.79
N CYS A 34 -18.14 0.87 3.17
CA CYS A 34 -17.03 0.72 2.23
C CYS A 34 -17.00 -0.66 1.60
N SER A 35 -17.20 -1.71 2.41
CA SER A 35 -17.13 -3.11 1.97
C SER A 35 -18.24 -3.94 2.63
N PRO A 36 -18.46 -5.19 2.19
CA PRO A 36 -19.43 -6.10 2.81
C PRO A 36 -19.24 -6.37 4.30
N ILE A 37 -18.06 -6.08 4.84
CA ILE A 37 -17.69 -6.33 6.24
C ILE A 37 -17.11 -5.08 6.91
N SER A 38 -17.13 -3.92 6.26
CA SER A 38 -16.54 -2.71 6.82
C SER A 38 -17.30 -1.44 6.46
N PHE A 39 -17.37 -0.53 7.43
CA PHE A 39 -18.07 0.74 7.32
C PHE A 39 -17.32 1.84 8.07
N VAL A 40 -17.61 3.09 7.73
CA VAL A 40 -17.04 4.29 8.37
C VAL A 40 -18.09 4.90 9.27
N CYS A 41 -17.72 5.23 10.50
CA CYS A 41 -18.62 5.82 11.48
C CYS A 41 -17.93 6.85 12.38
N ARG A 42 -18.72 7.56 13.18
CA ARG A 42 -18.25 8.41 14.29
C ARG A 42 -18.68 7.82 15.62
N ALA A 43 -17.77 7.77 16.58
CA ALA A 43 -18.03 7.35 17.94
C ALA A 43 -18.36 8.55 18.83
N SER A 44 -19.31 8.40 19.77
CA SER A 44 -19.61 9.44 20.77
C SER A 44 -18.68 9.38 21.98
N ASP A 45 -18.39 8.18 22.47
CA ASP A 45 -17.87 7.97 23.84
C ASP A 45 -16.46 7.38 23.87
N TRP A 46 -15.72 7.49 22.78
CA TRP A 46 -14.38 6.93 22.72
C TRP A 46 -13.32 7.93 23.20
N SER A 47 -13.02 7.84 24.50
CA SER A 47 -12.07 8.70 25.21
C SER A 47 -10.69 8.83 24.57
N ARG A 48 -10.24 7.85 23.79
CA ARG A 48 -8.93 7.85 23.12
C ARG A 48 -8.91 8.51 21.74
N VAL A 49 -10.04 8.59 21.04
CA VAL A 49 -10.05 8.88 19.60
C VAL A 49 -10.91 10.10 19.24
N GLY A 50 -11.70 10.62 20.19
CA GLY A 50 -12.48 11.83 20.00
C GLY A 50 -13.53 11.71 18.88
N PRO A 51 -13.94 12.82 18.24
CA PRO A 51 -14.96 12.82 17.18
C PRO A 51 -14.43 12.35 15.81
N ALA A 52 -13.32 11.62 15.79
CA ALA A 52 -12.69 11.18 14.55
C ALA A 52 -13.57 10.18 13.79
N ARG A 53 -13.38 10.14 12.46
CA ARG A 53 -13.97 9.12 11.61
C ARG A 53 -13.20 7.82 11.80
N LEU A 54 -13.94 6.74 12.03
CA LEU A 54 -13.41 5.42 12.32
C LEU A 54 -13.86 4.46 11.24
N THR A 55 -12.93 3.70 10.68
CA THR A 55 -13.25 2.59 9.79
C THR A 55 -13.34 1.31 10.63
N VAL A 56 -14.54 0.76 10.77
CA VAL A 56 -14.79 -0.46 11.52
C VAL A 56 -14.88 -1.63 10.56
N THR A 57 -14.11 -2.67 10.83
CA THR A 57 -14.22 -3.99 10.19
C THR A 57 -14.85 -4.95 11.18
N ILE A 58 -15.89 -5.65 10.75
CA ILE A 58 -16.61 -6.62 11.56
C ILE A 58 -15.70 -7.84 11.77
N ARG A 59 -15.47 -8.20 13.03
CA ARG A 59 -14.58 -9.30 13.41
C ARG A 59 -15.11 -10.65 12.90
N GLY A 60 -14.18 -11.52 12.49
CA GLY A 60 -14.48 -12.94 12.24
C GLY A 60 -15.28 -13.20 10.96
N LEU A 61 -15.32 -12.24 10.04
CA LEU A 61 -16.04 -12.35 8.77
C LEU A 61 -15.10 -12.34 7.57
N GLU A 62 -15.40 -13.20 6.59
CA GLU A 62 -14.75 -13.25 5.28
C GLU A 62 -15.78 -13.06 4.16
N VAL A 63 -15.45 -12.15 3.24
CA VAL A 63 -16.31 -11.83 2.09
C VAL A 63 -16.39 -13.04 1.16
N SER A 64 -17.61 -13.53 0.89
CA SER A 64 -17.83 -14.58 -0.11
C SER A 64 -17.61 -14.01 -1.51
N GLU A 65 -16.82 -14.71 -2.34
CA GLU A 65 -16.56 -14.29 -3.73
C GLU A 65 -17.82 -14.28 -4.60
N THR A 66 -18.86 -15.03 -4.21
CA THR A 66 -20.05 -15.28 -5.02
C THR A 66 -21.01 -14.11 -5.13
N ALA A 67 -21.04 -13.14 -4.19
CA ALA A 67 -21.98 -12.02 -4.21
C ALA A 67 -21.58 -10.82 -3.31
N PRO A 68 -20.48 -10.11 -3.60
CA PRO A 68 -20.03 -8.99 -2.77
C PRO A 68 -21.02 -7.81 -2.78
N ALA A 69 -21.70 -7.54 -3.90
CA ALA A 69 -22.64 -6.41 -4.01
C ALA A 69 -23.89 -6.58 -3.12
N GLN A 70 -24.47 -7.78 -3.07
CA GLN A 70 -25.63 -8.06 -2.24
C GLN A 70 -25.30 -7.98 -0.75
N SER A 71 -24.12 -8.46 -0.37
CA SER A 71 -23.62 -8.42 1.01
C SER A 71 -23.46 -6.98 1.51
N LYS A 72 -22.93 -6.09 0.65
CA LYS A 72 -22.83 -4.66 0.94
C LYS A 72 -24.21 -4.02 1.16
N LEU A 73 -25.17 -4.32 0.29
CA LEU A 73 -26.52 -3.76 0.39
C LEU A 73 -27.23 -4.16 1.69
N ILE A 74 -27.11 -5.43 2.10
CA ILE A 74 -27.69 -5.93 3.36
C ILE A 74 -27.06 -5.24 4.56
N LEU A 75 -25.73 -5.06 4.56
CA LEU A 75 -25.03 -4.33 5.61
C LEU A 75 -25.50 -2.87 5.67
N GLU A 76 -25.63 -2.21 4.51
CA GLU A 76 -26.08 -0.83 4.41
C GLU A 76 -27.52 -0.65 4.91
N GLU A 77 -28.45 -1.53 4.51
CA GLU A 77 -29.83 -1.53 5.00
C GLU A 77 -29.89 -1.80 6.51
N GLY A 78 -29.10 -2.77 7.00
CA GLY A 78 -29.03 -3.11 8.41
C GLY A 78 -28.55 -1.95 9.28
N LEU A 79 -27.54 -1.22 8.82
CA LEU A 79 -27.01 -0.04 9.53
C LEU A 79 -27.94 1.17 9.41
N ALA A 80 -28.61 1.37 8.27
CA ALA A 80 -29.53 2.49 8.07
C ALA A 80 -30.81 2.39 8.90
N ARG A 81 -31.25 1.16 9.22
CA ARG A 81 -32.46 0.90 10.03
C ARG A 81 -32.17 0.80 11.53
N ALA A 82 -30.90 0.78 11.91
CA ALA A 82 -30.48 0.63 13.31
C ALA A 82 -30.90 1.83 14.15
N SER A 83 -31.47 1.57 15.33
CA SER A 83 -31.72 2.63 16.33
C SER A 83 -30.48 2.88 17.20
N SER A 84 -29.69 1.83 17.45
CA SER A 84 -28.45 1.89 18.23
C SER A 84 -27.44 0.90 17.68
N ILE A 85 -26.20 1.36 17.52
CA ILE A 85 -25.08 0.51 17.08
C ILE A 85 -24.00 0.56 18.16
N ARG A 86 -23.61 -0.62 18.66
CA ARG A 86 -22.59 -0.79 19.69
C ARG A 86 -21.42 -1.61 19.14
N LEU A 87 -20.21 -1.15 19.42
CA LEU A 87 -18.97 -1.85 19.13
C LEU A 87 -18.46 -2.48 20.41
N SER A 88 -18.16 -3.77 20.40
CA SER A 88 -17.56 -4.51 21.52
C SER A 88 -16.28 -5.22 21.05
N ASN A 89 -15.46 -5.68 21.99
CA ASN A 89 -14.17 -6.32 21.71
C ASN A 89 -13.33 -5.54 20.69
N ILE A 90 -13.09 -4.27 20.97
CA ILE A 90 -12.43 -3.39 20.01
C ILE A 90 -10.92 -3.67 19.98
N GLN A 91 -10.39 -3.95 18.79
CA GLN A 91 -8.97 -4.05 18.50
C GLN A 91 -8.56 -2.98 17.50
N MET A 92 -7.55 -2.18 17.85
CA MET A 92 -6.93 -1.26 16.89
C MET A 92 -5.97 -2.05 16.00
N ASN A 93 -6.24 -2.06 14.69
CA ASN A 93 -5.36 -2.73 13.72
C ASN A 93 -4.31 -1.73 13.18
N SER A 94 -4.73 -0.51 12.82
CA SER A 94 -3.88 0.61 12.39
C SER A 94 -4.70 1.92 12.42
N TYR A 95 -4.07 3.10 12.38
CA TYR A 95 -4.68 4.45 12.52
C TYR A 95 -6.15 4.55 12.09
N PHE A 96 -7.04 4.82 13.06
CA PHE A 96 -8.50 4.95 12.92
C PHE A 96 -9.24 3.74 12.31
N ARG A 97 -8.57 2.58 12.21
CA ARG A 97 -9.16 1.32 11.77
C ARG A 97 -9.26 0.33 12.90
N LEU A 98 -10.45 -0.24 13.02
CA LEU A 98 -10.86 -1.00 14.17
C LEU A 98 -11.40 -2.34 13.70
N ILE A 99 -11.07 -3.38 14.46
CA ILE A 99 -11.71 -4.67 14.36
C ILE A 99 -12.57 -4.82 15.60
N ALA A 100 -13.88 -4.95 15.43
CA ALA A 100 -14.81 -5.01 16.55
C ALA A 100 -15.93 -6.00 16.25
N ASP A 101 -16.52 -6.52 17.31
CA ASP A 101 -17.83 -7.15 17.26
C ASP A 101 -18.87 -6.02 17.18
N VAL A 102 -19.86 -6.16 16.29
CA VAL A 102 -20.82 -5.09 16.00
C VAL A 102 -22.22 -5.57 16.34
N GLU A 103 -22.85 -4.89 17.28
CA GLU A 103 -24.23 -5.13 17.70
C GLU A 103 -25.13 -4.03 17.15
N VAL A 104 -26.21 -4.43 16.49
CA VAL A 104 -27.26 -3.54 15.99
C VAL A 104 -28.54 -3.83 16.78
N ASP A 105 -29.03 -2.85 17.53
CA ASP A 105 -30.23 -2.98 18.38
C ASP A 105 -30.15 -4.19 19.33
N GLY A 106 -28.96 -4.48 19.85
CA GLY A 106 -28.68 -5.61 20.75
C GLY A 106 -28.56 -6.97 20.06
N LYS A 107 -28.54 -7.02 18.72
CA LYS A 107 -28.32 -8.24 17.94
C LYS A 107 -26.95 -8.22 17.29
N ASP A 108 -26.26 -9.36 17.33
CA ASP A 108 -24.98 -9.52 16.63
C ASP A 108 -25.16 -9.43 15.10
N LEU A 109 -24.54 -8.42 14.51
CA LEU A 109 -24.59 -8.16 13.07
C LEU A 109 -23.87 -9.25 12.28
N ALA A 110 -22.79 -9.83 12.83
CA ALA A 110 -22.06 -10.91 12.18
C ALA A 110 -22.96 -12.14 12.01
N GLY A 111 -23.71 -12.50 13.05
CA GLY A 111 -24.74 -13.54 12.98
C GLY A 111 -25.78 -13.30 11.88
N ILE A 112 -26.27 -12.06 11.73
CA ILE A 112 -27.26 -11.72 10.69
C ILE A 112 -26.68 -11.90 9.28
N LEU A 113 -25.46 -11.42 9.04
CA LEU A 113 -24.77 -11.52 7.75
C LEU A 113 -24.40 -12.96 7.36
N ILE A 114 -24.13 -13.81 8.35
CA ILE A 114 -23.88 -15.24 8.14
C ILE A 114 -25.20 -15.95 7.79
N HIS A 115 -26.30 -15.64 8.50
CA HIS A 115 -27.61 -16.25 8.23
C HIS A 115 -28.18 -15.87 6.86
N SER A 116 -27.84 -14.68 6.33
CA SER A 116 -28.22 -14.28 4.98
C SER A 116 -27.43 -15.00 3.88
N GLY A 117 -26.44 -15.84 4.22
CA GLY A 117 -25.59 -16.57 3.27
C GLY A 117 -24.63 -15.66 2.48
N SER A 118 -24.50 -14.40 2.89
CA SER A 118 -23.74 -13.37 2.18
C SER A 118 -22.25 -13.39 2.54
N VAL A 119 -21.95 -13.77 3.79
CA VAL A 119 -20.61 -13.72 4.37
C VAL A 119 -20.32 -15.05 5.07
N ARG A 120 -19.06 -15.48 5.08
CA ARG A 120 -18.64 -16.70 5.77
C ARG A 120 -17.92 -16.34 7.06
N LYS A 121 -18.01 -17.21 8.07
CA LYS A 121 -17.21 -17.07 9.28
C LYS A 121 -15.75 -17.34 8.92
N ALA A 122 -14.87 -16.37 9.18
CA ALA A 122 -13.44 -16.54 9.02
C ALA A 122 -12.98 -17.65 9.97
N ILE A 123 -12.37 -18.71 9.42
CA ILE A 123 -11.76 -19.74 10.26
C ILE A 123 -10.54 -19.08 10.90
N PRO A 124 -10.39 -19.12 12.24
CA PRO A 124 -9.18 -18.64 12.89
C PRO A 124 -7.99 -19.39 12.29
N SER A 125 -7.25 -18.71 11.42
CA SER A 125 -6.02 -19.26 10.89
C SER A 125 -5.00 -19.11 12.00
N ASP A 126 -4.71 -20.21 12.70
CA ASP A 126 -3.57 -20.34 13.63
C ASP A 126 -2.28 -20.14 12.84
N ASN A 127 -1.95 -18.88 12.55
CA ASN A 127 -0.70 -18.51 11.90
C ASN A 127 0.42 -18.40 12.94
N SER A 128 0.69 -19.52 13.61
CA SER A 128 1.97 -19.79 14.25
C SER A 128 2.87 -20.56 13.28
N THR A 129 3.06 -20.05 12.05
CA THR A 129 4.07 -20.59 11.13
C THR A 129 5.25 -19.62 11.08
N LYS A 130 6.22 -19.92 11.95
CA LYS A 130 7.63 -19.52 11.95
C LYS A 130 8.05 -18.65 10.74
N SER A 131 8.10 -17.34 10.96
CA SER A 131 9.04 -16.48 10.23
C SER A 131 10.46 -16.88 10.65
N SER A 132 11.09 -17.71 9.82
CA SER A 132 12.51 -18.03 9.92
C SER A 132 13.33 -16.75 9.69
N PRO A 133 14.31 -16.42 10.57
CA PRO A 133 15.15 -15.25 10.40
C PRO A 133 16.20 -15.53 9.33
N ALA A 134 16.06 -14.92 8.15
CA ALA A 134 17.15 -14.86 7.20
C ALA A 134 18.26 -13.97 7.78
N GLN A 135 19.36 -14.64 8.10
CA GLN A 135 20.53 -14.13 8.79
C GLN A 135 21.17 -12.96 8.03
N THR A 136 21.45 -11.89 8.79
CA THR A 136 22.35 -10.82 8.37
C THR A 136 23.77 -11.34 8.47
N GLU A 137 24.36 -11.77 7.35
CA GLU A 137 25.80 -11.99 7.29
C GLU A 137 26.51 -10.63 7.15
N VAL A 138 27.22 -10.31 8.22
CA VAL A 138 28.27 -9.31 8.31
C VAL A 138 29.43 -9.77 7.44
N THR A 139 29.73 -9.05 6.35
CA THR A 139 31.03 -9.17 5.66
C THR A 139 31.76 -7.84 5.71
N THR A 140 32.69 -7.82 6.65
CA THR A 140 33.74 -6.84 6.85
C THR A 140 34.71 -6.83 5.67
N GLY A 141 35.08 -5.64 5.20
CA GLY A 141 36.40 -5.35 4.63
C GLY A 141 36.66 -5.71 3.17
N ARG A 142 36.68 -4.68 2.31
CA ARG A 142 37.82 -4.49 1.39
C ARG A 142 37.95 -3.03 0.97
N GLU A 143 38.94 -2.36 1.54
CA GLU A 143 39.51 -1.13 1.00
C GLU A 143 39.95 -1.38 -0.45
N ILE A 144 39.46 -0.55 -1.37
CA ILE A 144 40.13 -0.33 -2.64
C ILE A 144 40.35 1.18 -2.76
N SER A 145 41.55 1.54 -2.36
CA SER A 145 42.20 2.80 -2.70
C SER A 145 42.44 2.81 -4.22
N THR A 146 41.71 3.65 -4.94
CA THR A 146 42.14 4.13 -6.26
C THR A 146 41.95 5.62 -6.34
N ARG A 147 43.08 6.30 -6.23
CA ARG A 147 43.33 7.67 -6.70
C ARG A 147 42.60 7.93 -8.02
N SER A 148 41.80 8.99 -8.06
CA SER A 148 41.49 9.69 -9.30
C SER A 148 41.48 11.18 -9.03
N ALA A 149 42.24 11.87 -9.87
CA ALA A 149 42.73 13.22 -9.71
C ALA A 149 41.62 14.27 -9.73
N SER A 150 41.84 15.30 -8.92
CA SER A 150 41.23 16.62 -9.07
C SER A 150 41.58 17.21 -10.45
N ILE A 151 40.58 17.34 -11.32
CA ILE A 151 40.64 18.23 -12.48
C ILE A 151 39.73 19.43 -12.17
N PRO A 152 40.25 20.66 -12.00
CA PRO A 152 39.43 21.84 -11.92
C PRO A 152 39.00 22.24 -13.34
N ILE A 153 37.79 21.85 -13.75
CA ILE A 153 37.19 22.43 -14.95
C ILE A 153 36.50 23.72 -14.52
N SER A 154 37.27 24.80 -14.58
CA SER A 154 36.77 26.16 -14.60
C SER A 154 36.10 26.37 -15.96
N GLY A 155 34.78 26.33 -15.97
CA GLY A 155 33.94 26.56 -17.14
C GLY A 155 32.81 27.50 -16.77
N SER A 156 33.04 28.79 -16.96
CA SER A 156 32.01 29.84 -16.93
C SER A 156 31.03 29.62 -18.09
N GLY A 157 29.85 29.09 -17.77
CA GLY A 157 28.67 28.98 -18.64
C GLY A 157 27.42 29.43 -17.87
N PRO A 158 26.35 29.89 -18.56
CA PRO A 158 25.38 30.82 -18.01
C PRO A 158 24.51 30.21 -16.91
N SER A 159 24.33 31.02 -15.87
CA SER A 159 23.37 30.85 -14.76
C SER A 159 22.03 30.29 -15.23
N GLY A 160 21.56 29.17 -14.65
CA GLY A 160 20.16 28.78 -14.82
C GLY A 160 19.75 27.34 -14.50
N VAL A 161 20.65 26.38 -14.26
CA VAL A 161 20.23 25.04 -13.84
C VAL A 161 20.53 24.87 -12.35
N ARG A 162 19.50 25.15 -11.55
CA ARG A 162 19.50 24.97 -10.09
C ARG A 162 19.88 23.53 -9.77
N ALA A 163 21.01 23.33 -9.09
CA ALA A 163 21.47 22.02 -8.67
C ALA A 163 20.37 21.31 -7.85
N ILE A 164 19.91 20.17 -8.34
CA ILE A 164 19.05 19.26 -7.57
C ILE A 164 19.86 18.83 -6.35
N PRO A 165 19.35 18.97 -5.12
CA PRO A 165 20.12 18.67 -3.92
C PRO A 165 20.66 17.25 -3.99
N THR A 166 21.95 17.11 -3.68
CA THR A 166 22.76 15.89 -3.84
C THR A 166 22.26 14.72 -2.99
N ASN A 167 21.34 14.95 -2.05
CA ASN A 167 20.73 13.93 -1.19
C ASN A 167 19.20 13.98 -1.27
N PHE A 168 18.60 13.12 -2.10
CA PHE A 168 17.14 12.96 -2.21
C PHE A 168 16.48 12.71 -0.85
N ARG A 169 17.15 11.97 0.03
CA ARG A 169 16.69 11.68 1.39
C ARG A 169 16.50 12.94 2.23
N ALA A 170 17.37 13.94 2.04
CA ALA A 170 17.25 15.22 2.73
C ALA A 170 16.02 16.04 2.29
N LEU A 171 15.36 15.68 1.17
CA LEU A 171 14.06 16.25 0.81
C LEU A 171 12.94 15.65 1.65
N LEU A 172 13.02 14.37 2.01
CA LEU A 172 11.99 13.68 2.81
C LEU A 172 12.01 14.11 4.28
N ASP A 173 13.18 14.51 4.78
CA ASP A 173 13.38 15.00 6.15
C ASP A 173 13.02 16.48 6.31
N ARG A 174 12.48 17.13 5.27
CA ARG A 174 12.01 18.52 5.39
C ARG A 174 10.64 18.57 6.03
N SER A 175 10.51 19.43 7.04
CA SER A 175 9.24 19.75 7.67
C SER A 175 8.40 20.67 6.78
N VAL A 176 7.14 20.32 6.57
CA VAL A 176 6.16 21.07 5.78
C VAL A 176 4.91 21.34 6.61
N ASP A 177 4.23 22.46 6.33
CA ASP A 177 2.88 22.71 6.83
C ASP A 177 1.82 22.25 5.82
N LEU A 178 1.04 21.25 6.20
CA LEU A 178 -0.08 20.69 5.44
C LEU A 178 -1.41 20.93 6.17
N SER A 179 -1.47 22.00 6.98
CA SER A 179 -2.68 22.44 7.68
C SER A 179 -3.89 22.69 6.76
N SER A 180 -3.63 22.90 5.48
CA SER A 180 -4.66 23.13 4.45
C SER A 180 -5.37 21.86 3.97
N ILE A 181 -4.91 20.68 4.38
CA ILE A 181 -5.52 19.40 4.04
C ILE A 181 -6.68 19.14 4.99
N THR A 182 -7.85 18.90 4.40
CA THR A 182 -9.08 18.55 5.12
C THR A 182 -9.46 17.10 4.85
N PRO A 183 -10.35 16.50 5.67
CA PRO A 183 -10.77 15.10 5.46
C PRO A 183 -11.40 14.83 4.11
N GLU A 184 -11.98 15.85 3.47
CA GLU A 184 -12.60 15.79 2.14
C GLU A 184 -11.62 16.07 0.99
N THR A 185 -10.37 16.41 1.31
CA THR A 185 -9.34 16.65 0.29
C THR A 185 -9.08 15.35 -0.48
N SER A 186 -9.12 15.43 -1.81
CA SER A 186 -8.87 14.28 -2.67
C SER A 186 -7.43 13.78 -2.51
N PHE A 187 -7.22 12.48 -2.71
CA PHE A 187 -5.90 11.88 -2.59
C PHE A 187 -4.92 12.47 -3.61
N ARG A 188 -5.39 12.77 -4.84
CA ARG A 188 -4.61 13.50 -5.84
C ARG A 188 -4.16 14.87 -5.33
N ASP A 189 -5.09 15.69 -4.85
CA ASP A 189 -4.78 17.04 -4.38
C ASP A 189 -3.84 17.02 -3.16
N ALA A 190 -4.00 16.03 -2.27
CA ALA A 190 -3.13 15.86 -1.12
C ALA A 190 -1.67 15.56 -1.54
N LEU A 191 -1.47 14.65 -2.50
CA LEU A 191 -0.15 14.32 -3.04
C LEU A 191 0.46 15.50 -3.81
N ASP A 192 -0.33 16.22 -4.59
CA ASP A 192 0.12 17.42 -5.31
C ASP A 192 0.54 18.55 -4.36
N ARG A 193 -0.13 18.69 -3.22
CA ARG A 193 0.28 19.62 -2.15
C ARG A 193 1.62 19.22 -1.56
N ILE A 194 1.84 17.94 -1.24
CA ILE A 194 3.17 17.49 -0.77
C ILE A 194 4.24 17.78 -1.82
N ARG A 195 3.96 17.46 -3.09
CA ARG A 195 4.90 17.65 -4.20
C ARG A 195 5.34 19.10 -4.35
N THR A 196 4.42 20.05 -4.22
CA THR A 196 4.64 21.49 -4.40
C THR A 196 5.10 22.19 -3.13
N SER A 197 5.04 21.54 -1.97
CA SER A 197 5.44 22.13 -0.69
C SER A 197 6.95 22.22 -0.47
N VAL A 198 7.76 21.63 -1.35
CA VAL A 198 9.22 21.68 -1.27
C VAL A 198 9.82 22.20 -2.55
N GLU A 199 10.89 22.98 -2.38
CA GLU A 199 11.70 23.49 -3.47
C GLU A 199 13.11 22.84 -3.45
N PRO A 200 13.51 22.12 -4.52
CA PRO A 200 12.77 21.83 -5.75
C PRO A 200 11.61 20.84 -5.53
N ALA A 201 10.56 20.95 -6.36
CA ALA A 201 9.37 20.11 -6.29
C ALA A 201 9.73 18.62 -6.24
N LEU A 202 9.08 17.88 -5.34
CA LEU A 202 9.42 16.49 -5.09
C LEU A 202 9.09 15.65 -6.33
N PRO A 203 10.08 15.03 -7.01
CA PRO A 203 9.81 14.18 -8.16
C PRO A 203 9.08 12.92 -7.70
N MET A 204 7.79 12.84 -8.04
CA MET A 204 6.87 11.80 -7.62
C MET A 204 6.09 11.28 -8.83
N MET A 205 5.98 9.96 -8.92
CA MET A 205 5.16 9.22 -9.88
C MET A 205 4.10 8.46 -9.09
N ILE A 206 2.85 8.56 -9.53
CA ILE A 206 1.71 7.89 -8.89
C ILE A 206 1.14 6.91 -9.91
N ASN A 207 1.06 5.62 -9.57
CA ASN A 207 0.47 4.62 -10.45
C ASN A 207 -1.03 4.47 -10.16
N TRP A 208 -1.83 5.36 -10.74
CA TRP A 208 -3.28 5.37 -10.54
C TRP A 208 -3.97 4.09 -11.00
N ASN A 209 -3.48 3.44 -12.06
CA ASN A 209 -4.09 2.19 -12.54
C ASN A 209 -3.94 1.07 -11.51
N ASP A 210 -2.73 0.92 -10.96
CA ASP A 210 -2.45 -0.04 -9.91
C ASP A 210 -3.19 0.26 -8.60
N LEU A 211 -3.26 1.54 -8.20
CA LEU A 211 -4.01 1.93 -7.00
C LEU A 211 -5.50 1.62 -7.15
N ARG A 212 -6.08 1.82 -8.33
CA ARG A 212 -7.48 1.49 -8.60
C ARG A 212 -7.72 -0.02 -8.58
N GLU A 213 -6.89 -0.78 -9.30
CA GLU A 213 -7.08 -2.23 -9.46
C GLU A 213 -6.74 -3.03 -8.20
N ASN A 214 -5.68 -2.65 -7.49
CA ASN A 214 -5.16 -3.44 -6.36
C ASN A 214 -5.50 -2.85 -5.00
N ALA A 215 -5.62 -1.52 -4.87
CA ALA A 215 -5.91 -0.85 -3.61
C ALA A 215 -7.33 -0.26 -3.52
N PHE A 216 -8.12 -0.32 -4.60
CA PHE A 216 -9.47 0.25 -4.70
C PHE A 216 -9.51 1.75 -4.38
N ILE A 217 -8.47 2.48 -4.80
CA ILE A 217 -8.33 3.92 -4.58
C ILE A 217 -8.33 4.63 -5.91
N ASP A 218 -9.21 5.62 -5.99
CA ASP A 218 -9.29 6.56 -7.10
C ASP A 218 -8.64 7.89 -6.73
N GLU A 219 -8.42 8.71 -7.76
CA GLU A 219 -7.80 10.02 -7.63
C GLU A 219 -8.61 10.97 -6.74
N THR A 220 -9.93 10.83 -6.80
CA THR A 220 -10.91 11.62 -6.05
C THR A 220 -11.22 11.02 -4.67
N SER A 221 -10.64 9.88 -4.32
CA SER A 221 -10.85 9.27 -3.01
C SER A 221 -10.43 10.24 -1.90
N PRO A 222 -11.26 10.48 -0.89
CA PRO A 222 -10.92 11.38 0.20
C PRO A 222 -9.76 10.80 1.02
N VAL A 223 -8.75 11.62 1.34
CA VAL A 223 -7.58 11.16 2.12
C VAL A 223 -7.92 10.92 3.60
N GLY A 224 -9.02 11.51 4.10
CA GLY A 224 -9.49 11.29 5.47
C GLY A 224 -8.59 11.87 6.57
N LEU A 225 -7.61 12.70 6.22
CA LEU A 225 -6.70 13.37 7.14
C LEU A 225 -7.19 14.78 7.47
N ASP A 226 -7.00 15.19 8.72
CA ASP A 226 -7.28 16.54 9.18
C ASP A 226 -5.98 17.26 9.54
N GLY A 227 -5.66 18.31 8.78
CA GLY A 227 -4.58 19.28 8.99
C GLY A 227 -3.31 18.78 9.67
N LEU A 228 -2.27 18.45 8.91
CA LEU A 228 -0.96 18.08 9.47
C LEU A 228 -0.07 19.32 9.62
N ARG A 229 0.13 19.79 10.85
CA ARG A 229 1.02 20.94 11.14
C ARG A 229 2.46 20.48 11.36
N ARG A 230 3.40 21.09 10.62
CA ARG A 230 4.86 20.94 10.80
C ARG A 230 5.28 19.47 10.93
N ILE A 231 5.17 18.74 9.83
CA ILE A 231 5.50 17.31 9.74
C ILE A 231 6.54 17.07 8.66
N ASP A 232 7.42 16.09 8.88
CA ASP A 232 8.38 15.67 7.86
C ASP A 232 7.65 15.02 6.68
N ILE A 233 8.13 15.26 5.46
CA ILE A 233 7.47 14.77 4.24
C ILE A 233 7.40 13.26 4.19
N GLY A 234 8.45 12.56 4.63
CA GLY A 234 8.43 11.11 4.74
C GLY A 234 7.26 10.64 5.59
N THR A 235 7.11 11.23 6.79
CA THR A 235 6.01 10.91 7.71
C THR A 235 4.65 11.34 7.15
N ALA A 236 4.56 12.50 6.50
CA ALA A 236 3.33 12.95 5.86
C ALA A 236 2.86 12.00 4.76
N LEU A 237 3.78 11.54 3.90
CA LEU A 237 3.49 10.56 2.86
C LEU A 237 3.05 9.21 3.44
N GLU A 238 3.73 8.75 4.49
CA GLU A 238 3.37 7.51 5.18
C GLU A 238 1.95 7.61 5.79
N LEU A 239 1.66 8.71 6.49
CA LEU A 239 0.33 8.96 7.05
C LEU A 239 -0.74 9.04 5.96
N MET A 240 -0.48 9.72 4.84
CA MET A 240 -1.41 9.79 3.71
C MET A 240 -1.70 8.42 3.10
N CYS A 241 -0.65 7.64 2.81
CA CYS A 241 -0.79 6.30 2.25
C CYS A 241 -1.60 5.39 3.20
N ASN A 242 -1.35 5.48 4.51
CA ASN A 242 -2.07 4.71 5.52
C ASN A 242 -3.52 5.17 5.71
N ALA A 243 -3.80 6.46 5.56
CA ALA A 243 -5.12 7.04 5.74
C ALA A 243 -6.07 6.67 4.58
N VAL A 244 -5.57 6.73 3.33
CA VAL A 244 -6.38 6.44 2.13
C VAL A 244 -6.60 4.94 1.89
N ASP A 245 -5.79 4.06 2.49
CA ASP A 245 -5.77 2.62 2.19
C ASP A 245 -7.19 1.98 2.22
N GLY A 246 -7.69 1.42 1.12
CA GLY A 246 -9.06 0.92 1.02
C GLY A 246 -9.28 -0.50 1.59
N GLY A 247 -8.21 -1.21 2.00
CA GLY A 247 -8.31 -2.59 2.48
C GLY A 247 -7.21 -3.52 1.97
N LYS A 248 -7.54 -4.46 1.06
CA LYS A 248 -6.65 -5.59 0.70
C LYS A 248 -5.33 -5.18 0.02
N GLY A 249 -5.27 -4.01 -0.62
CA GLY A 249 -4.04 -3.50 -1.24
C GLY A 249 -3.49 -2.32 -0.47
N ARG A 250 -2.52 -2.56 0.42
CA ARG A 250 -1.88 -1.48 1.17
C ARG A 250 -1.19 -0.49 0.22
N VAL A 251 -1.55 0.78 0.27
CA VAL A 251 -0.82 1.83 -0.44
C VAL A 251 0.49 2.08 0.27
N SER A 252 1.57 2.23 -0.50
CA SER A 252 2.88 2.58 0.02
C SER A 252 3.61 3.41 -1.03
N TYR A 253 4.76 3.95 -0.62
CA TYR A 253 5.69 4.55 -1.56
C TYR A 253 7.06 3.85 -1.49
N MET A 254 7.83 3.97 -2.57
CA MET A 254 9.22 3.50 -2.64
C MET A 254 10.05 4.52 -3.41
N GLN A 255 11.26 4.80 -2.93
CA GLN A 255 12.24 5.57 -3.69
C GLN A 255 12.86 4.68 -4.77
N ARG A 256 12.78 5.10 -6.04
CA ARG A 256 13.51 4.49 -7.16
C ARG A 256 14.37 5.54 -7.83
N GLY A 257 15.69 5.43 -7.63
CA GLY A 257 16.63 6.45 -8.07
C GLY A 257 16.33 7.80 -7.42
N ARG A 258 15.97 8.79 -8.23
CA ARG A 258 15.61 10.16 -7.80
C ARG A 258 14.11 10.43 -7.85
N VAL A 259 13.26 9.41 -7.93
CA VAL A 259 11.80 9.57 -8.01
C VAL A 259 11.13 8.74 -6.92
N LEU A 260 10.11 9.30 -6.27
CA LEU A 260 9.19 8.55 -5.43
C LEU A 260 8.12 7.90 -6.27
N VAL A 261 7.89 6.61 -6.07
CA VAL A 261 6.78 5.88 -6.71
C VAL A 261 5.74 5.56 -5.65
N VAL A 262 4.51 6.05 -5.83
CA VAL A 262 3.35 5.74 -5.01
C VAL A 262 2.50 4.70 -5.74
N ALA A 263 2.27 3.56 -5.08
CA ALA A 263 1.62 2.39 -5.66
C ALA A 263 1.13 1.45 -4.55
N SER A 264 0.38 0.41 -4.93
CA SER A 264 0.05 -0.69 -4.05
C SER A 264 1.31 -1.47 -3.65
N ARG A 265 1.33 -2.01 -2.43
CA ARG A 265 2.46 -2.79 -1.90
C ARG A 265 2.76 -4.02 -2.76
N THR A 266 1.73 -4.61 -3.36
CA THR A 266 1.84 -5.75 -4.29
C THR A 266 2.65 -5.38 -5.54
N SER A 267 2.44 -4.17 -6.08
CA SER A 267 3.19 -3.69 -7.25
C SER A 267 4.57 -3.16 -6.90
N LEU A 268 4.75 -2.59 -5.72
CA LEU A 268 6.08 -2.16 -5.26
C LEU A 268 7.01 -3.34 -4.98
N GLY A 269 6.48 -4.45 -4.47
CA GLY A 269 7.24 -5.68 -4.21
C GLY A 269 7.60 -6.47 -5.48
N ASN A 270 6.95 -6.18 -6.61
CA ASN A 270 7.20 -6.82 -7.89
C ASN A 270 7.92 -5.86 -8.86
N PRO A 271 9.27 -5.88 -8.93
CA PRO A 271 10.04 -4.93 -9.73
C PRO A 271 9.78 -5.01 -11.24
N LYS A 272 9.12 -6.08 -11.73
CA LYS A 272 8.86 -6.30 -13.15
C LYS A 272 7.77 -5.38 -13.74
N THR A 273 6.86 -4.84 -12.91
CA THR A 273 5.68 -4.09 -13.40
C THR A 273 5.96 -2.59 -13.59
N LEU A 274 7.00 -2.06 -12.94
CA LEU A 274 7.31 -0.63 -12.93
C LEU A 274 8.75 -0.41 -13.41
N ARG A 275 8.94 -0.25 -14.73
CA ARG A 275 10.21 0.23 -15.29
C ARG A 275 10.18 1.74 -15.41
N ILE A 276 11.03 2.41 -14.65
CA ILE A 276 11.34 3.83 -14.86
C ILE A 276 12.52 3.85 -15.82
N ILE A 277 12.28 4.32 -17.04
CA ILE A 277 13.31 4.55 -18.06
C ILE A 277 13.65 6.03 -17.99
N ASP A 278 14.93 6.38 -17.85
CA ASP A 278 15.37 7.77 -17.89
C ASP A 278 15.12 8.32 -19.32
N VAL A 279 14.71 9.58 -19.45
CA VAL A 279 14.52 10.19 -20.79
C VAL A 279 15.82 10.13 -21.59
N SER A 280 16.97 10.23 -20.92
CA SER A 280 18.29 10.05 -21.54
C SER A 280 18.49 8.66 -22.16
N GLU A 281 17.82 7.64 -21.67
CA GLU A 281 17.84 6.27 -22.21
C GLU A 281 16.91 6.13 -23.43
N LEU A 282 15.85 6.94 -23.51
CA LEU A 282 14.96 7.02 -24.67
C LEU A 282 15.53 7.90 -25.80
N THR A 283 16.30 8.92 -25.45
CA THR A 283 16.95 9.83 -26.41
C THR A 283 18.40 9.46 -26.70
N ALA A 284 18.95 8.47 -26.00
CA ALA A 284 20.24 7.92 -26.37
C ALA A 284 20.15 7.45 -27.82
N PRO A 285 21.07 7.87 -28.71
CA PRO A 285 21.13 7.27 -30.03
C PRO A 285 21.20 5.77 -29.82
N LYS A 286 20.36 5.00 -30.53
CA LYS A 286 20.44 3.54 -30.53
C LYS A 286 21.91 3.18 -30.60
N SER A 287 22.40 2.40 -29.64
CA SER A 287 23.74 1.85 -29.68
C SER A 287 23.86 1.06 -30.98
N THR A 288 24.28 1.74 -32.04
CA THR A 288 24.85 1.13 -33.22
C THR A 288 26.14 0.52 -32.71
N GLY A 289 26.04 -0.74 -32.27
CA GLY A 289 27.20 -1.55 -31.97
C GLY A 289 28.00 -1.73 -33.25
N TYR A 290 28.82 -0.74 -33.58
CA TYR A 290 29.89 -0.77 -34.55
C TYR A 290 30.93 0.29 -34.16
N GLY A 291 31.91 -0.13 -33.36
CA GLY A 291 33.30 0.27 -33.54
C GLY A 291 34.05 -1.04 -33.71
N MET A 292 34.49 -1.46 -34.89
CA MET A 292 35.36 -0.73 -35.81
C MET A 292 36.47 -0.02 -35.04
N ASN A 293 37.37 -0.81 -34.46
CA ASN A 293 38.71 -0.34 -34.13
C ASN A 293 39.67 -0.76 -35.26
N SER A 294 39.75 0.10 -36.27
CA SER A 294 40.98 0.28 -37.03
C SER A 294 42.00 0.93 -36.11
N THR A 295 43.06 0.23 -35.72
CA THR A 295 44.31 0.85 -35.24
C THR A 295 45.50 -0.11 -35.43
N TYR A 296 46.33 0.25 -36.43
CA TYR A 296 47.79 0.13 -36.46
C TYR A 296 48.50 -1.24 -36.49
N GLY A 297 48.98 -1.59 -37.70
CA GLY A 297 50.43 -1.64 -38.00
C GLY A 297 51.24 -2.86 -37.56
N GLY A 298 51.67 -3.69 -38.51
CA GLY A 298 52.70 -4.71 -38.26
C GLY A 298 53.08 -5.55 -39.48
N TYR A 299 54.17 -5.15 -40.13
CA TYR A 299 55.06 -5.84 -41.08
C TYR A 299 55.00 -7.38 -41.21
N GLY A 300 55.19 -7.88 -42.44
CA GLY A 300 55.76 -9.20 -42.75
C GLY A 300 54.89 -10.01 -43.73
N SER A 301 55.17 -9.98 -45.03
CA SER A 301 56.10 -10.89 -45.73
C SER A 301 55.54 -12.29 -45.97
N ASN A 302 55.62 -12.67 -47.25
CA ASN A 302 55.66 -14.02 -47.82
C ASN A 302 54.36 -14.76 -48.18
N SER A 303 54.08 -14.74 -49.48
CA SER A 303 54.21 -15.92 -50.35
C SER A 303 53.52 -17.22 -49.88
N SER A 304 52.34 -17.51 -50.44
CA SER A 304 52.09 -18.80 -51.11
C SER A 304 50.72 -18.87 -51.80
N PRO A 305 50.66 -19.26 -53.09
CA PRO A 305 49.44 -19.68 -53.75
C PRO A 305 49.22 -21.19 -53.52
N GLY A 306 48.20 -21.55 -52.75
CA GLY A 306 47.91 -22.93 -52.37
C GLY A 306 46.54 -23.40 -52.83
N TYR A 307 46.52 -24.17 -53.91
CA TYR A 307 45.44 -25.08 -54.31
C TYR A 307 45.14 -26.13 -53.23
N GLY A 308 43.86 -26.53 -53.08
CA GLY A 308 43.46 -27.76 -52.37
C GLY A 308 41.95 -27.78 -52.09
N MET A 309 41.14 -28.50 -52.89
CA MET A 309 40.62 -29.85 -52.60
C MET A 309 39.62 -29.89 -51.41
N SER A 310 38.32 -30.11 -51.67
CA SER A 310 37.66 -31.42 -51.82
C SER A 310 37.20 -32.04 -50.50
N GLY A 311 35.88 -32.28 -50.39
CA GLY A 311 35.20 -33.04 -49.33
C GLY A 311 33.81 -32.43 -49.10
N SER A 312 32.70 -32.89 -49.68
CA SER A 312 32.12 -34.24 -49.75
C SER A 312 31.82 -34.85 -48.37
N LEU A 313 30.63 -35.47 -48.27
CA LEU A 313 29.93 -36.06 -47.11
C LEU A 313 29.15 -35.03 -46.27
N GLY A 314 27.83 -35.13 -46.06
CA GLY A 314 26.90 -36.25 -46.11
C GLY A 314 25.94 -36.14 -44.91
N ASN A 315 24.71 -36.64 -45.04
CA ASN A 315 23.57 -36.62 -44.08
C ASN A 315 22.65 -35.38 -44.18
N GLN A 316 21.32 -35.48 -44.21
CA GLN A 316 20.43 -36.63 -44.00
C GLN A 316 19.07 -36.36 -44.67
N LEU A 317 18.66 -37.32 -45.50
CA LEU A 317 17.31 -37.51 -46.00
C LEU A 317 16.45 -38.18 -44.91
N GLY A 318 15.15 -37.86 -44.92
CA GLY A 318 14.10 -38.49 -44.10
C GLY A 318 13.59 -37.54 -43.01
N GLN A 319 12.29 -37.34 -42.78
CA GLN A 319 11.11 -38.17 -43.01
C GLN A 319 9.89 -37.23 -43.06
N MET A 320 9.02 -37.36 -44.07
CA MET A 320 7.68 -37.97 -43.99
C MET A 320 6.68 -37.27 -43.03
N MET A 321 5.71 -36.58 -43.64
CA MET A 321 4.30 -36.52 -43.20
C MET A 321 3.74 -37.95 -43.04
N PRO A 322 2.67 -38.26 -42.24
CA PRO A 322 1.32 -37.67 -42.40
C PRO A 322 0.36 -37.68 -41.17
N SER A 323 -0.89 -37.30 -41.45
CA SER A 323 -2.15 -37.64 -40.75
C SER A 323 -2.59 -36.67 -39.63
N MET A 324 -3.63 -35.86 -39.81
CA MET A 324 -5.08 -36.18 -39.70
C MET A 324 -5.45 -36.95 -38.42
N ASN A 325 -6.28 -36.35 -37.54
CA ASN A 325 -7.64 -36.82 -37.16
C ASN A 325 -8.13 -36.22 -35.82
N SER A 326 -9.45 -36.22 -35.66
CA SER A 326 -10.32 -35.86 -34.51
C SER A 326 -10.77 -34.39 -34.46
N GLY A 327 -12.05 -34.01 -34.53
CA GLY A 327 -13.29 -34.79 -34.43
C GLY A 327 -14.03 -34.48 -33.12
N LEU A 328 -15.03 -33.59 -33.22
CA LEU A 328 -16.30 -33.51 -32.49
C LEU A 328 -16.41 -33.93 -31.01
N ASN A 329 -16.89 -33.00 -30.18
CA ASN A 329 -18.03 -33.17 -29.25
C ASN A 329 -18.60 -31.78 -28.93
N ARG A 330 -19.84 -31.50 -29.39
CA ARG A 330 -21.10 -31.48 -28.62
C ARG A 330 -21.17 -30.37 -27.57
#